data_AF-A0A7C1QWW4-F1
#
_entry.id   AF-A0A7C1QWW4-F1
#
_cell.length_a   1.000
_cell.length_b   1.000
_cell.length_c   1.000
_cell.angle_alpha   90.00
_cell.angle_beta   90.00
_cell.angle_gamma   90.00
#
_symmetry.space_group_name_H-M   'P 1'
#
loop_
_entity.id
_entity.type
_entity.pdbx_description
1 polymer ?
#
loop_
_entity_poly.entity_id
_entity_poly.type
_entity_poly.pdbx_seq_one_letter_code
_entity_poly.pdbx_strand_id
1 'polypeptide(L)'
;MDNTYSYDGNYIATCEHNGFLHFSSNIIQKEAIIEMKKTRNKTKINLLKATLFGLIIFGMLALAVTASSTYQLTLAKGTDVLTVNQYDDADWKSTVNASTNPSFWFEGDTNIAGAKSKTTILGWNDIAWQTWDAFISLFMSEYFSFEDLIIILNIMDNIGYNETTINANYTDSYNLWYGVRAVWNFTDGAYLEQPSYTEDILVFKDPLDFKTILDDYNTIAAELSGFIQLAGFNFPNLTADDFLWHFALNGFAVASPRPAYLTELINELGCVNVSASGSTLVFERSGETNYVVEITYGKEGTISSFTVKDVGESVIFQIISTNSEWIFYLILVILVACGAGLVAFIVITRRKPKK
;
A
#
# COMPACT_ATOMS: atom_id res chain seq x y z
N MET A 1 -45.48 -45.26 46.28
CA MET A 1 -46.69 -44.91 47.04
C MET A 1 -46.29 -43.90 48.08
N ASP A 2 -47.09 -42.84 48.12
CA ASP A 2 -46.94 -41.61 48.88
C ASP A 2 -46.61 -41.80 50.37
N ASN A 3 -46.06 -40.75 50.97
CA ASN A 3 -46.62 -40.15 52.18
C ASN A 3 -46.06 -38.74 52.40
N THR A 4 -46.84 -37.76 51.95
CA THR A 4 -47.01 -36.42 52.55
C THR A 4 -47.41 -36.52 54.01
N TYR A 5 -47.00 -35.55 54.86
CA TYR A 5 -47.92 -34.83 55.75
C TYR A 5 -47.36 -33.45 56.12
N SER A 6 -48.27 -32.48 56.03
CA SER A 6 -48.22 -31.07 56.45
C SER A 6 -48.83 -30.95 57.85
N TYR A 7 -48.41 -30.00 58.69
CA TYR A 7 -49.29 -28.98 59.28
C TYR A 7 -48.58 -27.92 60.16
N ASP A 8 -49.31 -26.82 60.29
CA ASP A 8 -49.05 -25.46 60.80
C ASP A 8 -48.49 -25.27 62.23
N GLY A 9 -48.03 -24.04 62.46
CA GLY A 9 -47.47 -23.54 63.73
C GLY A 9 -48.48 -22.99 64.74
N ASN A 10 -47.93 -22.57 65.89
CA ASN A 10 -48.40 -21.44 66.71
C ASN A 10 -47.39 -21.13 67.84
N TYR A 11 -47.24 -19.82 68.12
CA TYR A 11 -46.38 -19.18 69.13
C TYR A 11 -46.90 -19.35 70.57
N ILE A 12 -46.01 -19.39 71.58
CA ILE A 12 -46.13 -18.66 72.89
C ILE A 12 -44.70 -18.37 73.44
N ALA A 13 -44.49 -17.16 73.97
CA ALA A 13 -43.24 -16.63 74.53
C ALA A 13 -43.03 -16.95 76.04
N THR A 14 -41.79 -16.89 76.54
CA THR A 14 -41.46 -16.46 77.93
C THR A 14 -39.98 -16.01 78.06
N CYS A 15 -39.74 -15.14 79.05
CA CYS A 15 -38.66 -14.17 79.24
C CYS A 15 -37.28 -14.65 79.73
N GLU A 16 -36.29 -13.78 79.44
CA GLU A 16 -35.10 -13.34 80.23
C GLU A 16 -34.03 -14.35 80.71
N HIS A 17 -32.77 -14.17 80.29
CA HIS A 17 -31.74 -13.45 81.08
C HIS A 17 -30.43 -13.20 80.29
N ASN A 18 -29.66 -12.22 80.76
CA ASN A 18 -28.50 -11.54 80.16
C ASN A 18 -27.30 -12.42 79.72
N GLY A 19 -26.63 -12.00 78.63
CA GLY A 19 -25.17 -12.16 78.49
C GLY A 19 -24.65 -12.66 77.14
N PHE A 20 -24.73 -11.89 76.05
CA PHE A 20 -24.03 -12.27 74.78
C PHE A 20 -23.74 -11.07 73.86
N LEU A 21 -23.06 -10.02 74.34
CA LEU A 21 -22.71 -8.85 73.49
C LEU A 21 -21.22 -8.64 73.21
N HIS A 22 -20.30 -9.48 73.74
CA HIS A 22 -18.86 -9.23 73.56
C HIS A 22 -18.13 -10.14 72.55
N PHE A 23 -18.79 -11.14 71.96
CA PHE A 23 -18.14 -12.09 71.02
C PHE A 23 -18.41 -11.83 69.53
N SER A 24 -19.44 -11.06 69.16
CA SER A 24 -19.83 -10.85 67.75
C SER A 24 -18.96 -9.82 67.00
N SER A 25 -18.44 -8.80 67.69
CA SER A 25 -17.70 -7.70 67.06
C SER A 25 -16.32 -8.11 66.51
N ASN A 26 -15.59 -8.98 67.21
CA ASN A 26 -14.25 -9.41 66.82
C ASN A 26 -14.23 -10.38 65.61
N ILE A 27 -15.32 -11.11 65.39
CA ILE A 27 -15.45 -12.03 64.25
C ILE A 27 -15.74 -11.24 62.97
N ILE A 28 -16.67 -10.28 63.04
CA ILE A 28 -17.06 -9.43 61.89
C ILE A 28 -15.87 -8.56 61.42
N GLN A 29 -15.07 -8.00 62.34
CA GLN A 29 -13.87 -7.25 61.96
C GLN A 29 -12.79 -8.12 61.30
N LYS A 30 -12.60 -9.37 61.75
CA LYS A 30 -11.63 -10.29 61.15
C LYS A 30 -12.06 -10.72 59.75
N GLU A 31 -13.35 -11.01 59.54
CA GLU A 31 -13.88 -11.39 58.23
C GLU A 31 -13.75 -10.25 57.21
N ALA A 32 -14.05 -9.00 57.60
CA ALA A 32 -13.89 -7.84 56.73
C ALA A 32 -12.41 -7.58 56.32
N ILE A 33 -11.46 -7.79 57.24
CA ILE A 33 -10.02 -7.65 56.95
C ILE A 33 -9.54 -8.78 56.02
N ILE A 34 -10.05 -9.99 56.19
CA ILE A 34 -9.73 -11.14 55.33
C ILE A 34 -10.30 -10.92 53.92
N GLU A 35 -11.55 -10.46 53.81
CA GLU A 35 -12.16 -10.11 52.51
C GLU A 35 -11.43 -8.98 51.81
N MET A 36 -11.06 -7.90 52.53
CA MET A 36 -10.28 -6.78 51.97
C MET A 36 -8.87 -7.21 51.52
N LYS A 37 -8.19 -8.10 52.26
CA LYS A 37 -6.91 -8.68 51.83
C LYS A 37 -7.07 -9.58 50.61
N LYS A 38 -8.15 -10.37 50.54
CA LYS A 38 -8.45 -11.27 49.43
C LYS A 38 -8.77 -10.50 48.14
N THR A 39 -9.55 -9.41 48.23
CA THR A 39 -9.81 -8.51 47.09
C THR A 39 -8.55 -7.78 46.65
N ARG A 40 -7.76 -7.21 47.58
CA ARG A 40 -6.50 -6.52 47.24
C ARG A 40 -5.48 -7.44 46.56
N ASN A 41 -5.37 -8.70 47.00
CA ASN A 41 -4.51 -9.69 46.35
C ASN A 41 -5.04 -10.12 44.98
N LYS A 42 -6.36 -10.24 44.81
CA LYS A 42 -6.98 -10.56 43.52
C LYS A 42 -6.73 -9.45 42.48
N THR A 43 -6.80 -8.18 42.89
CA THR A 43 -6.49 -7.03 42.02
C THR A 43 -5.01 -6.97 41.64
N LYS A 44 -4.09 -7.26 42.58
CA LYS A 44 -2.65 -7.33 42.28
C LYS A 44 -2.29 -8.46 41.30
N ILE A 45 -2.90 -9.64 41.46
CA ILE A 45 -2.70 -10.78 40.55
C ILE A 45 -3.26 -10.47 39.15
N ASN A 46 -4.41 -9.79 39.07
CA ASN A 46 -4.98 -9.39 37.79
C ASN A 46 -4.14 -8.31 37.09
N LEU A 47 -3.56 -7.36 37.84
CA LEU A 47 -2.65 -6.36 37.29
C LEU A 47 -1.37 -7.01 36.76
N LEU A 48 -0.76 -7.93 37.52
CA LEU A 48 0.45 -8.65 37.10
C LEU A 48 0.22 -9.48 35.84
N LYS A 49 -0.94 -10.16 35.73
CA LYS A 49 -1.33 -10.91 34.53
C LYS A 49 -1.51 -10.00 33.31
N ALA A 50 -2.11 -8.82 33.50
CA ALA A 50 -2.27 -7.84 32.43
C ALA A 50 -0.91 -7.27 31.97
N THR A 51 0.03 -7.02 32.89
CA THR A 51 1.38 -6.56 32.55
C THR A 51 2.19 -7.65 31.83
N LEU A 52 2.08 -8.91 32.27
CA LEU A 52 2.76 -10.03 31.61
C LEU A 52 2.20 -10.27 30.19
N PHE A 53 0.88 -10.18 30.04
CA PHE A 53 0.22 -10.29 28.74
C PHE A 53 0.63 -9.14 27.81
N GLY A 54 0.73 -7.91 28.35
CA GLY A 54 1.26 -6.75 27.62
C GLY A 54 2.71 -6.93 27.17
N LEU A 55 3.58 -7.51 28.02
CA LEU A 55 4.97 -7.82 27.69
C LEU A 55 5.10 -8.92 26.63
N ILE A 56 4.24 -9.94 26.67
CA ILE A 56 4.22 -11.00 25.65
C ILE A 56 3.73 -10.44 24.30
N ILE A 57 2.70 -9.58 24.31
CA ILE A 57 2.26 -8.88 23.09
C ILE A 57 3.35 -7.95 22.56
N PHE A 58 4.03 -7.18 23.41
CA PHE A 58 5.16 -6.33 23.00
C PHE A 58 6.36 -7.15 22.49
N GLY A 59 6.63 -8.31 23.08
CA GLY A 59 7.67 -9.23 22.62
C GLY A 59 7.35 -9.92 21.29
N MET A 60 6.07 -10.19 21.01
CA MET A 60 5.62 -10.70 19.70
C MET A 60 5.58 -9.58 18.63
N LEU A 61 5.53 -8.31 19.04
CA LEU A 61 5.68 -7.16 18.15
C LEU A 61 7.14 -6.79 17.86
N ALA A 62 8.10 -7.42 18.55
CA ALA A 62 9.52 -7.34 18.17
C ALA A 62 9.72 -8.19 16.92
N LEU A 63 9.46 -7.59 15.75
CA LEU A 63 9.80 -8.14 14.45
C LEU A 63 11.26 -8.60 14.48
N ALA A 64 11.50 -9.85 14.09
CA ALA A 64 12.84 -10.35 13.86
C ALA A 64 13.54 -9.39 12.88
N VAL A 65 14.54 -8.67 13.37
CA VAL A 65 15.40 -7.84 12.52
C VAL A 65 16.29 -8.80 11.76
N THR A 66 15.81 -9.25 10.61
CA THR A 66 16.68 -9.82 9.59
C THR A 66 17.54 -8.68 9.02
N ALA A 67 18.82 -8.95 8.83
CA ALA A 67 19.69 -8.02 8.10
C ALA A 67 19.14 -7.92 6.67
N SER A 68 18.55 -6.77 6.37
CA SER A 68 17.90 -6.47 5.11
C SER A 68 18.91 -6.42 3.95
N SER A 69 18.43 -6.75 2.74
CA SER A 69 18.98 -6.23 1.49
C SER A 69 19.27 -4.72 1.60
N THR A 70 20.25 -4.21 0.84
CA THR A 70 20.59 -2.78 0.79
C THR A 70 19.36 -1.90 0.58
N TYR A 71 18.39 -2.42 -0.16
CA TYR A 71 17.10 -1.82 -0.42
C TYR A 71 15.95 -2.50 0.32
N GLN A 72 14.93 -1.72 0.69
CA GLN A 72 13.77 -2.16 1.46
C GLN A 72 12.47 -1.73 0.80
N LEU A 73 11.48 -2.63 0.87
CA LEU A 73 10.11 -2.31 0.53
C LEU A 73 9.53 -1.28 1.51
N THR A 74 8.88 -0.26 0.97
CA THR A 74 8.14 0.74 1.76
C THR A 74 6.65 0.78 1.47
N LEU A 75 6.16 -0.07 0.56
CA LEU A 75 4.72 -0.15 0.29
C LEU A 75 3.98 -0.46 1.59
N ALA A 76 2.91 0.30 1.84
CA ALA A 76 2.02 0.12 2.96
C ALA A 76 0.60 -0.06 2.44
N LYS A 77 -0.24 -0.79 3.19
CA LYS A 77 -1.65 -0.82 2.86
C LYS A 77 -2.25 0.53 3.19
N GLY A 78 -2.86 1.16 2.20
CA GLY A 78 -3.36 2.52 2.33
C GLY A 78 -4.15 2.93 1.10
N THR A 79 -4.80 4.08 1.23
CA THR A 79 -5.46 4.75 0.12
C THR A 79 -4.82 6.11 -0.06
N ASP A 80 -4.27 6.32 -1.25
CA ASP A 80 -3.78 7.62 -1.70
C ASP A 80 -4.81 8.26 -2.64
N VAL A 81 -4.88 9.58 -2.60
CA VAL A 81 -5.69 10.38 -3.50
C VAL A 81 -4.78 11.32 -4.28
N LEU A 82 -4.69 11.08 -5.58
CA LEU A 82 -4.01 11.96 -6.52
C LEU A 82 -4.99 13.04 -6.97
N THR A 83 -4.56 14.31 -6.98
CA THR A 83 -5.36 15.44 -7.43
C THR A 83 -4.62 16.18 -8.53
N VAL A 84 -5.31 16.51 -9.62
CA VAL A 84 -4.81 17.45 -10.63
C VAL A 84 -4.78 18.84 -9.98
N ASN A 85 -3.59 19.28 -9.58
CA ASN A 85 -3.41 20.58 -8.96
C ASN A 85 -3.43 21.71 -10.00
N GLN A 86 -2.88 21.45 -11.19
CA GLN A 86 -2.80 22.42 -12.27
C GLN A 86 -2.83 21.72 -13.64
N TYR A 87 -3.48 22.36 -14.61
CA TYR A 87 -3.42 22.00 -16.02
C TYR A 87 -3.65 23.25 -16.89
N ASP A 88 -2.71 23.54 -17.79
CA ASP A 88 -2.84 24.54 -18.85
C ASP A 88 -2.88 23.86 -20.22
N ASP A 89 -4.06 23.89 -20.86
CA ASP A 89 -4.29 23.24 -22.16
C ASP A 89 -3.53 23.91 -23.32
N ALA A 90 -3.37 25.24 -23.28
CA ALA A 90 -2.71 25.97 -24.35
C ALA A 90 -1.20 25.71 -24.31
N ASP A 91 -0.61 25.75 -23.12
CA ASP A 91 0.81 25.48 -22.93
C ASP A 91 1.12 23.99 -23.14
N TRP A 92 0.23 23.08 -22.74
CA TRP A 92 0.38 21.66 -23.06
C TRP A 92 0.46 21.43 -24.57
N LYS A 93 -0.46 22.00 -25.33
CA LYS A 93 -0.52 21.81 -26.78
C LYS A 93 0.64 22.45 -27.52
N SER A 94 1.20 23.53 -26.99
CA SER A 94 2.35 24.22 -27.60
C SER A 94 3.71 23.66 -27.13
N THR A 95 3.73 22.86 -26.07
CA THR A 95 4.95 22.31 -25.47
C THR A 95 5.07 20.81 -25.65
N VAL A 96 4.05 20.05 -25.23
CA VAL A 96 4.08 18.58 -25.20
C VAL A 96 3.63 18.00 -26.54
N ASN A 97 2.36 18.21 -26.91
CA ASN A 97 1.80 17.74 -28.19
C ASN A 97 0.45 18.39 -28.48
N ALA A 98 0.29 18.96 -29.68
CA ALA A 98 -0.94 19.67 -30.06
C ALA A 98 -2.20 18.79 -30.13
N SER A 99 -2.03 17.48 -30.26
CA SER A 99 -3.10 16.49 -30.45
C SER A 99 -3.42 15.66 -29.20
N THR A 100 -2.72 15.89 -28.08
CA THR A 100 -2.95 15.14 -26.84
C THR A 100 -3.30 16.06 -25.69
N ASN A 101 -3.58 15.46 -24.54
CA ASN A 101 -3.74 16.10 -23.25
C ASN A 101 -3.32 15.08 -22.17
N PRO A 102 -3.28 15.44 -20.88
CA PRO A 102 -2.82 14.54 -19.81
C PRO A 102 -3.60 13.22 -19.68
N SER A 103 -4.83 13.12 -20.20
CA SER A 103 -5.61 11.86 -20.16
C SER A 103 -5.05 10.75 -21.03
N PHE A 104 -4.13 11.07 -21.93
CA PHE A 104 -3.35 10.06 -22.64
C PHE A 104 -2.35 9.34 -21.74
N TRP A 105 -1.96 9.93 -20.59
CA TRP A 105 -1.01 9.32 -19.66
C TRP A 105 -1.69 8.74 -18.42
N PHE A 106 -2.78 9.35 -17.96
CA PHE A 106 -3.39 9.03 -16.66
C PHE A 106 -4.89 8.67 -16.74
N GLU A 107 -5.44 8.65 -17.96
CA GLU A 107 -6.86 8.42 -18.24
C GLU A 107 -7.81 9.40 -17.54
N GLY A 108 -9.12 9.22 -17.76
CA GLY A 108 -10.18 9.98 -17.09
C GLY A 108 -10.12 11.50 -17.30
N ASP A 109 -10.59 12.24 -16.30
CA ASP A 109 -10.74 13.71 -16.33
C ASP A 109 -9.44 14.45 -15.94
N THR A 110 -8.27 13.92 -16.27
CA THR A 110 -6.96 14.51 -15.92
C THR A 110 -6.67 15.85 -16.58
N ASN A 111 -7.42 16.19 -17.62
CA ASN A 111 -7.44 17.50 -18.25
C ASN A 111 -8.33 18.52 -17.50
N ILE A 112 -8.83 18.20 -16.30
CA ILE A 112 -9.64 19.09 -15.46
C ILE A 112 -8.91 19.33 -14.13
N ALA A 113 -8.58 20.59 -13.84
CA ALA A 113 -8.01 20.96 -12.55
C ALA A 113 -9.00 20.65 -11.41
N GLY A 114 -8.50 20.01 -10.35
CA GLY A 114 -9.28 19.54 -9.22
C GLY A 114 -9.84 18.14 -9.37
N ALA A 115 -9.76 17.50 -10.56
CA ALA A 115 -10.11 16.10 -10.73
C ALA A 115 -9.21 15.22 -9.85
N LYS A 116 -9.78 14.11 -9.35
CA LYS A 116 -9.10 13.24 -8.39
C LYS A 116 -9.13 11.79 -8.84
N SER A 117 -8.01 11.11 -8.65
CA SER A 117 -7.89 9.66 -8.71
C SER A 117 -7.68 9.11 -7.30
N LYS A 118 -8.12 7.88 -7.09
CA LYS A 118 -7.96 7.16 -5.84
C LYS A 118 -7.25 5.85 -6.13
N THR A 119 -6.22 5.54 -5.37
CA THR A 119 -5.48 4.28 -5.47
C THR A 119 -5.44 3.60 -4.12
N THR A 120 -5.78 2.31 -4.05
CA THR A 120 -5.74 1.54 -2.80
C THR A 120 -4.83 0.34 -2.95
N ILE A 121 -3.78 0.27 -2.15
CA ILE A 121 -2.85 -0.87 -2.12
C ILE A 121 -3.52 -2.03 -1.38
N LEU A 122 -3.70 -3.15 -2.10
CA LEU A 122 -4.41 -4.33 -1.60
C LEU A 122 -3.47 -5.26 -0.81
N GLY A 123 -2.23 -5.37 -1.27
CA GLY A 123 -1.19 -6.21 -0.68
C GLY A 123 0.03 -6.34 -1.59
N TRP A 124 1.01 -7.12 -1.13
CA TRP A 124 2.23 -7.44 -1.86
C TRP A 124 2.82 -8.76 -1.38
N ASN A 125 3.67 -9.37 -2.21
CA ASN A 125 4.45 -10.56 -1.91
C ASN A 125 5.82 -10.50 -2.58
N ASP A 126 6.78 -11.26 -2.05
CA ASP A 126 8.05 -11.50 -2.70
C ASP A 126 7.86 -12.53 -3.81
N ILE A 127 8.32 -12.20 -5.02
CA ILE A 127 8.38 -13.13 -6.15
C ILE A 127 9.74 -13.04 -6.83
N ALA A 128 10.04 -14.05 -7.64
CA ALA A 128 11.17 -14.05 -8.54
C ALA A 128 10.62 -14.23 -9.96
N TRP A 129 10.94 -13.28 -10.83
CA TRP A 129 10.67 -13.36 -12.26
C TRP A 129 11.84 -13.99 -13.00
N GLN A 130 11.53 -14.67 -14.08
CA GLN A 130 12.50 -15.05 -15.11
C GLN A 130 12.40 -14.08 -16.30
N THR A 131 13.31 -14.19 -17.26
CA THR A 131 13.31 -13.32 -18.45
C THR A 131 11.99 -13.37 -19.22
N TRP A 132 11.33 -14.52 -19.32
CA TRP A 132 10.01 -14.61 -19.94
C TRP A 132 8.95 -13.76 -19.23
N ASP A 133 8.91 -13.76 -17.89
CA ASP A 133 7.93 -12.98 -17.13
C ASP A 133 8.13 -11.48 -17.39
N ALA A 134 9.38 -11.01 -17.30
CA ALA A 134 9.72 -9.62 -17.59
C ALA A 134 9.41 -9.25 -19.05
N PHE A 135 9.75 -10.12 -20.01
CA PHE A 135 9.47 -9.90 -21.43
C PHE A 135 7.97 -9.70 -21.69
N ILE A 136 7.14 -10.59 -21.15
CA ILE A 136 5.69 -10.55 -21.37
C ILE A 136 5.04 -9.38 -20.62
N SER A 137 5.37 -9.21 -19.33
CA SER A 137 4.68 -8.26 -18.46
C SER A 137 5.12 -6.81 -18.65
N LEU A 138 6.35 -6.55 -19.10
CA LEU A 138 6.87 -5.19 -19.21
C LEU A 138 6.86 -4.63 -20.62
N PHE A 139 7.01 -5.49 -21.64
CA PHE A 139 7.18 -5.04 -23.01
C PHE A 139 6.01 -5.47 -23.88
N MET A 140 5.68 -6.76 -23.86
CA MET A 140 4.67 -7.30 -24.76
C MET A 140 3.29 -6.68 -24.47
N SER A 141 2.87 -6.68 -23.20
CA SER A 141 1.62 -6.02 -22.75
C SER A 141 1.56 -4.51 -23.02
N GLU A 142 2.71 -3.84 -23.06
CA GLU A 142 2.81 -2.39 -23.27
C GLU A 142 2.59 -2.02 -24.74
N TYR A 143 3.19 -2.77 -25.67
CA TYR A 143 3.23 -2.39 -27.09
C TYR A 143 2.19 -3.09 -27.95
N PHE A 144 1.56 -4.15 -27.46
CA PHE A 144 0.64 -4.97 -28.25
C PHE A 144 -0.69 -5.16 -27.54
N SER A 145 -1.78 -5.09 -28.33
CA SER A 145 -3.09 -5.46 -27.83
C SER A 145 -3.13 -6.94 -27.46
N PHE A 146 -4.08 -7.33 -26.60
CA PHE A 146 -4.24 -8.74 -26.23
C PHE A 146 -4.44 -9.67 -27.45
N GLU A 147 -5.11 -9.19 -28.50
CA GLU A 147 -5.31 -9.97 -29.73
C GLU A 147 -3.99 -10.15 -30.50
N ASP A 148 -3.20 -9.07 -30.64
CA ASP A 148 -1.89 -9.11 -31.28
C ASP A 148 -0.91 -10.01 -30.51
N LEU A 149 -0.96 -9.96 -29.18
CA LEU A 149 -0.15 -10.81 -28.32
C LEU A 149 -0.36 -12.30 -28.58
N ILE A 150 -1.61 -12.74 -28.70
CA ILE A 150 -1.90 -14.15 -28.99
C ILE A 150 -1.26 -14.58 -30.32
N ILE A 151 -1.32 -13.71 -31.34
CA ILE A 151 -0.74 -13.99 -32.65
C ILE A 151 0.78 -14.04 -32.56
N ILE A 152 1.40 -13.04 -31.94
CA ILE A 152 2.86 -12.94 -31.80
C ILE A 152 3.40 -14.12 -31.00
N LEU A 153 2.79 -14.48 -29.88
CA LEU A 153 3.23 -15.62 -29.06
C LEU A 153 3.15 -16.94 -29.81
N ASN A 154 2.12 -17.12 -30.65
CA ASN A 154 2.01 -18.29 -31.51
C ASN A 154 3.13 -18.32 -32.57
N ILE A 155 3.43 -17.18 -33.19
CA ILE A 155 4.56 -17.08 -34.13
C ILE A 155 5.87 -17.42 -33.43
N MET A 156 6.12 -16.83 -32.26
CA MET A 156 7.32 -17.05 -31.45
C MET A 156 7.48 -18.53 -31.09
N ASP A 157 6.41 -19.19 -30.63
CA ASP A 157 6.45 -20.62 -30.30
C ASP A 157 6.77 -21.49 -31.54
N ASN A 158 6.17 -21.20 -32.69
CA ASN A 158 6.44 -21.94 -33.94
C ASN A 158 7.89 -21.82 -34.44
N ILE A 159 8.58 -20.73 -34.10
CA ILE A 159 10.01 -20.54 -34.42
C ILE A 159 10.93 -20.92 -33.25
N GLY A 160 10.39 -21.49 -32.18
CA GLY A 160 11.13 -22.05 -31.05
C GLY A 160 11.41 -21.08 -29.89
N TYR A 161 10.86 -19.87 -29.91
CA TYR A 161 11.00 -18.84 -28.87
C TYR A 161 9.80 -18.84 -27.91
N ASN A 162 9.63 -19.92 -27.16
CA ASN A 162 8.67 -19.97 -26.06
C ASN A 162 9.34 -19.77 -24.70
N GLU A 163 8.53 -19.73 -23.65
CA GLU A 163 8.97 -19.59 -22.26
C GLU A 163 10.15 -20.51 -21.89
N THR A 164 10.07 -21.79 -22.27
CA THR A 164 11.11 -22.76 -21.93
C THR A 164 12.44 -22.42 -22.60
N THR A 165 12.41 -22.09 -23.90
CA THR A 165 13.63 -21.75 -24.63
C THR A 165 14.22 -20.42 -24.15
N ILE A 166 13.39 -19.39 -23.95
CA ILE A 166 13.85 -18.08 -23.48
C ILE A 166 14.48 -18.20 -22.09
N ASN A 167 13.79 -18.81 -21.13
CA ASN A 167 14.35 -18.96 -19.77
C ASN A 167 15.58 -19.90 -19.70
N ALA A 168 15.78 -20.77 -20.70
CA ALA A 168 16.98 -21.60 -20.80
C ALA A 168 18.18 -20.83 -21.38
N ASN A 169 17.95 -19.88 -22.29
CA ASN A 169 18.98 -19.08 -22.93
C ASN A 169 19.33 -17.81 -22.13
N TYR A 170 18.34 -17.27 -21.41
CA TYR A 170 18.44 -16.08 -20.57
C TYR A 170 18.09 -16.48 -19.14
N THR A 171 19.13 -16.83 -18.36
CA THR A 171 18.99 -17.58 -17.10
C THR A 171 18.84 -16.69 -15.86
N ASP A 172 18.82 -15.38 -16.04
CA ASP A 172 18.72 -14.45 -14.93
C ASP A 172 17.37 -14.54 -14.22
N SER A 173 17.39 -14.23 -12.93
CA SER A 173 16.21 -14.24 -12.08
C SER A 173 16.14 -12.95 -11.28
N TYR A 174 15.02 -12.25 -11.46
CA TYR A 174 14.81 -10.90 -10.96
C TYR A 174 13.93 -10.97 -9.72
N ASN A 175 14.49 -10.62 -8.57
CA ASN A 175 13.74 -10.64 -7.33
C ASN A 175 13.02 -9.30 -7.17
N LEU A 176 11.71 -9.34 -6.96
CA LEU A 176 10.90 -8.14 -6.79
C LEU A 176 9.88 -8.29 -5.67
N TRP A 177 9.50 -7.15 -5.11
CA TRP A 177 8.27 -7.03 -4.36
C TRP A 177 7.14 -6.73 -5.35
N TYR A 178 6.22 -7.66 -5.48
CA TYR A 178 5.08 -7.57 -6.38
C TYR A 178 3.86 -7.16 -5.56
N GLY A 179 3.41 -5.92 -5.77
CA GLY A 179 2.22 -5.35 -5.16
C GLY A 179 1.03 -5.37 -6.09
N VAL A 180 -0.16 -5.22 -5.53
CA VAL A 180 -1.41 -5.05 -6.30
C VAL A 180 -2.16 -3.85 -5.74
N ARG A 181 -2.65 -2.97 -6.63
CA ARG A 181 -3.54 -1.86 -6.26
C ARG A 181 -4.82 -1.83 -7.07
N ALA A 182 -5.87 -1.36 -6.43
CA ALA A 182 -7.11 -0.98 -7.08
C ALA A 182 -7.07 0.51 -7.41
N VAL A 183 -7.42 0.87 -8.65
CA VAL A 183 -7.34 2.24 -9.17
C VAL A 183 -8.71 2.72 -9.61
N TRP A 184 -9.03 3.94 -9.22
CA TRP A 184 -10.14 4.71 -9.78
C TRP A 184 -9.53 5.82 -10.63
N ASN A 185 -9.91 5.87 -11.90
CA ASN A 185 -9.46 6.92 -12.82
C ASN A 185 -9.81 8.30 -12.28
N PHE A 186 -9.09 9.30 -12.77
CA PHE A 186 -9.38 10.67 -12.42
C PHE A 186 -10.81 11.04 -12.80
N THR A 187 -11.52 11.65 -11.86
CA THR A 187 -12.85 12.18 -12.09
C THR A 187 -13.05 13.49 -11.36
N ASP A 188 -13.82 14.41 -11.94
CA ASP A 188 -14.32 15.62 -11.27
C ASP A 188 -15.58 15.37 -10.41
N GLY A 189 -16.13 14.16 -10.49
CA GLY A 189 -17.33 13.72 -9.80
C GLY A 189 -17.06 12.81 -8.58
N ALA A 190 -18.08 12.06 -8.21
CA ALA A 190 -17.97 11.05 -7.16
C ALA A 190 -17.34 9.76 -7.70
N TYR A 191 -16.49 9.12 -6.90
CA TYR A 191 -15.96 7.80 -7.23
C TYR A 191 -17.09 6.78 -7.38
N LEU A 192 -16.97 5.94 -8.40
CA LEU A 192 -17.77 4.72 -8.51
C LEU A 192 -17.47 3.76 -7.35
N GLU A 193 -18.41 2.87 -7.06
CA GLU A 193 -18.25 1.88 -5.99
C GLU A 193 -17.08 0.92 -6.28
N GLN A 194 -17.01 0.42 -7.52
CA GLN A 194 -15.96 -0.47 -7.98
C GLN A 194 -14.79 0.32 -8.57
N PRO A 195 -13.54 -0.19 -8.46
CA PRO A 195 -12.39 0.41 -9.13
C PRO A 195 -12.55 0.33 -10.66
N SER A 196 -11.90 1.27 -11.35
CA SER A 196 -11.78 1.27 -12.82
C SER A 196 -11.02 0.02 -13.28
N TYR A 197 -9.93 -0.32 -12.59
CA TYR A 197 -9.14 -1.51 -12.83
C TYR A 197 -8.28 -1.85 -11.59
N THR A 198 -7.67 -3.03 -11.66
CA THR A 198 -6.59 -3.43 -10.76
C THR A 198 -5.32 -3.55 -11.54
N GLU A 199 -4.21 -3.12 -10.97
CA GLU A 199 -2.91 -3.18 -11.61
C GLU A 199 -1.81 -3.57 -10.62
N ASP A 200 -0.70 -3.99 -11.20
CA ASP A 200 0.47 -4.47 -10.48
C ASP A 200 1.38 -3.31 -10.11
N ILE A 201 2.06 -3.44 -8.98
CA ILE A 201 3.12 -2.53 -8.54
C ILE A 201 4.40 -3.33 -8.50
N LEU A 202 5.34 -2.97 -9.36
CA LEU A 202 6.61 -3.67 -9.50
C LEU A 202 7.71 -2.87 -8.80
N VAL A 203 8.34 -3.49 -7.80
CA VAL A 203 9.53 -2.93 -7.13
C VAL A 203 10.64 -3.97 -7.17
N PHE A 204 11.50 -3.88 -8.17
CA PHE A 204 12.71 -4.71 -8.24
C PHE A 204 13.62 -4.43 -7.04
N LYS A 205 14.29 -5.48 -6.56
CA LYS A 205 15.16 -5.36 -5.37
C LYS A 205 16.54 -4.83 -5.73
N ASP A 206 16.99 -5.08 -6.96
CA ASP A 206 18.28 -4.65 -7.49
C ASP A 206 18.07 -3.73 -8.70
N PRO A 207 18.53 -2.46 -8.66
CA PRO A 207 18.48 -1.58 -9.83
C PRO A 207 19.18 -2.12 -11.07
N LEU A 208 20.19 -2.98 -10.93
CA LEU A 208 20.88 -3.61 -12.06
C LEU A 208 19.94 -4.51 -12.89
N ASP A 209 18.91 -5.09 -12.27
CA ASP A 209 17.94 -5.95 -12.94
C ASP A 209 17.29 -5.24 -14.13
N PHE A 210 17.05 -3.92 -14.04
CA PHE A 210 16.50 -3.12 -15.12
C PHE A 210 17.38 -3.12 -16.37
N LYS A 211 18.71 -3.03 -16.18
CA LYS A 211 19.65 -3.05 -17.29
C LYS A 211 19.63 -4.42 -17.98
N THR A 212 19.73 -5.49 -17.19
CA THR A 212 19.73 -6.85 -17.71
C THR A 212 18.45 -7.15 -18.48
N ILE A 213 17.28 -6.79 -17.92
CA ILE A 213 15.98 -6.94 -18.56
C ILE A 213 15.92 -6.19 -19.90
N LEU A 214 16.42 -4.95 -19.96
CA LEU A 214 16.43 -4.16 -21.18
C LEU A 214 17.37 -4.73 -22.25
N ASP A 215 18.57 -5.15 -21.85
CA ASP A 215 19.57 -5.73 -22.76
C ASP A 215 19.07 -7.07 -23.33
N ASP A 216 18.47 -7.93 -22.50
CA ASP A 216 17.83 -9.19 -22.91
C ASP A 216 16.67 -8.92 -23.88
N TYR A 217 15.78 -7.97 -23.54
CA TYR A 217 14.66 -7.59 -24.40
C TYR A 217 15.15 -7.14 -25.78
N ASN A 218 16.11 -6.21 -25.85
CA ASN A 218 16.60 -5.68 -27.12
C ASN A 218 17.30 -6.77 -27.96
N THR A 219 17.97 -7.72 -27.29
CA THR A 219 18.58 -8.88 -27.97
C THR A 219 17.51 -9.79 -28.57
N ILE A 220 16.52 -10.20 -27.79
CA ILE A 220 15.40 -11.03 -28.24
C ILE A 220 14.61 -10.33 -29.36
N ALA A 221 14.32 -9.05 -29.19
CA ALA A 221 13.60 -8.24 -30.17
C ALA A 221 14.35 -8.18 -31.52
N ALA A 222 15.68 -8.03 -31.48
CA ALA A 222 16.51 -8.04 -32.69
C ALA A 222 16.50 -9.41 -33.39
N GLU A 223 16.62 -10.50 -32.64
CA GLU A 223 16.57 -11.87 -33.16
C GLU A 223 15.24 -12.20 -33.83
N LEU A 224 14.13 -11.69 -33.27
CA LEU A 224 12.77 -11.95 -33.73
C LEU A 224 12.28 -10.98 -34.81
N SER A 225 12.94 -9.83 -34.97
CA SER A 225 12.48 -8.70 -35.78
C SER A 225 12.02 -9.10 -37.18
N GLY A 226 12.78 -9.92 -37.90
CA GLY A 226 12.44 -10.37 -39.25
C GLY A 226 11.17 -11.23 -39.32
N PHE A 227 10.96 -12.14 -38.36
CA PHE A 227 9.78 -13.01 -38.33
C PHE A 227 8.52 -12.23 -37.96
N ILE A 228 8.65 -11.33 -36.99
CA ILE A 228 7.56 -10.51 -36.47
C ILE A 228 7.13 -9.46 -37.52
N GLN A 229 8.09 -8.89 -38.26
CA GLN A 229 7.81 -7.98 -39.39
C GLN A 229 7.02 -8.63 -40.51
N LEU A 230 7.28 -9.90 -40.83
CA LEU A 230 6.52 -10.63 -41.86
C LEU A 230 5.04 -10.79 -41.48
N ALA A 231 4.73 -10.77 -40.19
CA ALA A 231 3.36 -10.79 -39.67
C ALA A 231 2.74 -9.40 -39.51
N GLY A 232 3.45 -8.33 -39.89
CA GLY A 232 2.96 -6.95 -39.82
C GLY A 232 3.20 -6.25 -38.48
N PHE A 233 3.96 -6.87 -37.58
CA PHE A 233 4.28 -6.32 -36.25
C PHE A 233 5.73 -5.82 -36.19
N ASN A 234 6.03 -4.96 -35.23
CA ASN A 234 7.40 -4.50 -34.98
C ASN A 234 7.65 -4.45 -33.48
N PHE A 235 8.74 -5.09 -33.04
CA PHE A 235 9.25 -4.82 -31.70
C PHE A 235 9.99 -3.48 -31.69
N PRO A 236 9.67 -2.57 -30.76
CA PRO A 236 10.44 -1.36 -30.60
C PRO A 236 11.86 -1.69 -30.11
N ASN A 237 12.86 -0.97 -30.61
CA ASN A 237 14.18 -0.97 -30.01
C ASN A 237 14.22 0.15 -28.98
N LEU A 238 14.42 -0.19 -27.70
CA LEU A 238 14.26 0.76 -26.61
C LEU A 238 15.61 1.27 -26.12
N THR A 239 15.69 2.59 -25.96
CA THR A 239 16.80 3.22 -25.23
C THR A 239 16.57 3.10 -23.73
N ALA A 240 17.63 3.31 -22.94
CA ALA A 240 17.53 3.36 -21.47
C ALA A 240 16.52 4.43 -21.01
N ASP A 241 16.54 5.61 -21.65
CA ASP A 241 15.63 6.71 -21.34
C ASP A 241 14.18 6.37 -21.69
N ASP A 242 13.93 5.74 -22.84
CA ASP A 242 12.58 5.33 -23.25
C ASP A 242 12.03 4.24 -22.32
N PHE A 243 12.84 3.22 -22.02
CA PHE A 243 12.47 2.13 -21.12
C PHE A 243 12.08 2.66 -19.74
N LEU A 244 12.91 3.51 -19.14
CA LEU A 244 12.61 4.08 -17.83
C LEU A 244 11.37 5.00 -17.87
N TRP A 245 11.17 5.73 -18.96
CA TRP A 245 9.99 6.57 -19.16
C TRP A 245 8.69 5.74 -19.19
N HIS A 246 8.66 4.66 -19.96
CA HIS A 246 7.50 3.75 -20.00
C HIS A 246 7.22 3.16 -18.62
N PHE A 247 8.26 2.68 -17.95
CA PHE A 247 8.11 2.13 -16.61
C PHE A 247 7.55 3.17 -15.63
N ALA A 248 8.06 4.41 -15.69
CA ALA A 248 7.63 5.51 -14.84
C ALA A 248 6.15 5.90 -15.02
N LEU A 249 5.61 5.82 -16.25
CA LEU A 249 4.19 6.04 -16.51
C LEU A 249 3.31 4.88 -16.00
N ASN A 250 3.80 3.64 -16.10
CA ASN A 250 3.06 2.42 -15.74
C ASN A 250 3.19 2.04 -14.26
N GLY A 251 3.14 3.04 -13.38
CA GLY A 251 3.06 2.77 -11.94
C GLY A 251 4.36 2.32 -11.27
N PHE A 252 5.52 2.66 -11.84
CA PHE A 252 6.82 2.45 -11.21
C PHE A 252 6.80 2.85 -9.73
N ALA A 253 7.22 1.92 -8.87
CA ALA A 253 7.45 2.19 -7.47
C ALA A 253 8.91 1.89 -7.09
N VAL A 254 9.42 2.64 -6.12
CA VAL A 254 10.84 2.67 -5.78
C VAL A 254 11.09 2.16 -4.37
N ALA A 255 12.18 1.42 -4.20
CA ALA A 255 12.62 0.94 -2.90
C ALA A 255 13.29 2.06 -2.08
N SER A 256 13.38 1.85 -0.77
CA SER A 256 14.13 2.72 0.13
C SER A 256 15.56 2.19 0.33
N PRO A 257 16.60 3.05 0.44
CA PRO A 257 16.57 4.51 0.38
C PRO A 257 16.50 5.06 -1.06
N ARG A 258 15.43 5.80 -1.37
CA ARG A 258 15.08 6.26 -2.74
C ARG A 258 16.19 7.03 -3.44
N PRO A 259 16.90 7.98 -2.79
CA PRO A 259 17.95 8.70 -3.48
C PRO A 259 19.07 7.80 -3.98
N ALA A 260 19.46 6.79 -3.20
CA ALA A 260 20.46 5.83 -3.63
C ALA A 260 19.89 4.93 -4.74
N TYR A 261 18.69 4.39 -4.53
CA TYR A 261 18.04 3.48 -5.48
C TYR A 261 17.86 4.12 -6.87
N LEU A 262 17.34 5.34 -6.93
CA LEU A 262 17.12 6.07 -8.19
C LEU A 262 18.43 6.45 -8.87
N THR A 263 19.44 6.85 -8.09
CA THR A 263 20.76 7.19 -8.64
C THR A 263 21.43 5.96 -9.25
N GLU A 264 21.39 4.82 -8.54
CA GLU A 264 21.94 3.56 -9.04
C GLU A 264 21.18 3.09 -10.28
N LEU A 265 19.84 3.13 -10.27
CA LEU A 265 19.01 2.79 -11.42
C LEU A 265 19.41 3.55 -12.70
N ILE A 266 19.53 4.88 -12.61
CA ILE A 266 19.91 5.73 -13.74
C ILE A 266 21.32 5.37 -14.24
N ASN A 267 22.26 5.17 -13.31
CA ASN A 267 23.65 4.89 -13.63
C ASN A 267 23.80 3.51 -14.29
N GLU A 268 23.14 2.49 -13.76
CA GLU A 268 23.18 1.13 -14.31
C GLU A 268 22.51 1.07 -15.67
N LEU A 269 21.32 1.68 -15.84
CA LEU A 269 20.68 1.79 -17.15
C LEU A 269 21.51 2.60 -18.15
N GLY A 270 22.29 3.58 -17.67
CA GLY A 270 23.04 4.50 -18.50
C GLY A 270 22.14 5.52 -19.20
N CYS A 271 21.12 6.03 -18.51
CA CYS A 271 20.23 7.05 -19.06
C CYS A 271 21.00 8.36 -19.36
N VAL A 272 20.63 9.02 -20.45
CA VAL A 272 21.30 10.26 -20.91
C VAL A 272 20.49 11.51 -20.56
N ASN A 273 19.16 11.41 -20.67
CA ASN A 273 18.21 12.51 -20.50
C ASN A 273 17.37 12.35 -19.22
N VAL A 274 17.82 11.50 -18.29
CA VAL A 274 17.20 11.31 -16.98
C VAL A 274 18.21 11.56 -15.88
N SER A 275 17.80 12.32 -14.87
CA SER A 275 18.60 12.54 -13.66
C SER A 275 17.78 12.26 -12.40
N ALA A 276 18.46 12.00 -11.28
CA ALA A 276 17.84 11.83 -9.96
C ALA A 276 18.25 12.97 -9.03
N SER A 277 17.26 13.55 -8.36
CA SER A 277 17.47 14.55 -7.31
C SER A 277 16.66 14.15 -6.08
N GLY A 278 17.34 13.60 -5.07
CA GLY A 278 16.66 13.09 -3.88
C GLY A 278 15.70 11.95 -4.22
N SER A 279 14.40 12.12 -3.94
CA SER A 279 13.36 11.13 -4.29
C SER A 279 12.65 11.45 -5.60
N THR A 280 13.25 12.27 -6.47
CA THR A 280 12.64 12.74 -7.72
C THR A 280 13.46 12.28 -8.92
N LEU A 281 12.79 11.68 -9.90
CA LEU A 281 13.31 11.50 -11.26
C LEU A 281 12.96 12.73 -12.09
N VAL A 282 13.92 13.21 -12.88
CA VAL A 282 13.78 14.37 -13.76
C VAL A 282 14.11 13.92 -15.18
N PHE A 283 13.11 13.96 -16.05
CA PHE A 283 13.23 13.59 -17.46
C PHE A 283 13.27 14.84 -18.32
N GLU A 284 14.28 14.95 -19.17
CA GLU A 284 14.32 15.92 -20.26
C GLU A 284 13.67 15.28 -21.50
N ARG A 285 12.63 15.92 -22.03
CA ARG A 285 11.83 15.39 -23.13
C ARG A 285 11.69 16.42 -24.24
N SER A 286 11.42 15.94 -25.45
CA SER A 286 11.13 16.78 -26.60
C SER A 286 9.73 16.47 -27.13
N GLY A 287 8.90 17.50 -27.25
CA GLY A 287 7.58 17.46 -27.85
C GLY A 287 7.50 18.45 -29.01
N GLU A 288 6.49 19.31 -28.99
CA GLU A 288 6.46 20.51 -29.86
C GLU A 288 7.63 21.45 -29.52
N THR A 289 7.95 21.55 -28.23
CA THR A 289 9.19 22.15 -27.72
C THR A 289 9.80 21.24 -26.64
N ASN A 290 10.99 21.58 -26.15
CA ASN A 290 11.59 20.82 -25.05
C ASN A 290 10.84 21.07 -23.75
N TYR A 291 10.74 20.06 -22.89
CA TYR A 291 10.07 20.16 -21.61
C TYR A 291 10.69 19.21 -20.60
N VAL A 292 10.39 19.45 -19.32
CA VAL A 292 10.88 18.65 -18.21
C VAL A 292 9.72 17.96 -17.52
N VAL A 293 9.89 16.69 -17.16
CA VAL A 293 8.96 15.95 -16.32
C VAL A 293 9.65 15.55 -15.01
N GLU A 294 9.06 15.96 -13.89
CA GLU A 294 9.54 15.62 -12.55
C GLU A 294 8.56 14.65 -11.87
N ILE A 295 9.06 13.47 -11.51
CA ILE A 295 8.30 12.42 -10.84
C ILE A 295 8.89 12.21 -9.46
N THR A 296 8.18 12.65 -8.42
CA THR A 296 8.63 12.54 -7.03
C THR A 296 7.95 11.37 -6.35
N TYR A 297 8.73 10.52 -5.68
CA TYR A 297 8.24 9.37 -4.95
C TYR A 297 8.08 9.67 -3.45
N GLY A 298 6.91 9.30 -2.92
CA GLY A 298 6.54 9.53 -1.53
C GLY A 298 7.12 8.49 -0.58
N LYS A 299 6.73 8.58 0.70
CA LYS A 299 7.22 7.69 1.77
C LYS A 299 6.92 6.20 1.54
N GLU A 300 5.89 5.88 0.74
CA GLU A 300 5.52 4.49 0.42
C GLU A 300 6.30 3.96 -0.79
N GLY A 301 7.04 4.81 -1.51
CA GLY A 301 7.72 4.43 -2.76
C GLY A 301 6.85 4.58 -4.01
N THR A 302 5.58 4.96 -3.86
CA THR A 302 4.67 5.31 -4.95
C THR A 302 4.80 6.78 -5.34
N ILE A 303 4.25 7.15 -6.50
CA ILE A 303 4.26 8.54 -7.00
C ILE A 303 3.52 9.44 -6.01
N SER A 304 4.21 10.48 -5.55
CA SER A 304 3.67 11.55 -4.71
C SER A 304 3.40 12.83 -5.47
N SER A 305 4.16 13.10 -6.54
CA SER A 305 3.84 14.18 -7.47
C SER A 305 4.35 13.87 -8.86
N PHE A 306 3.65 14.35 -9.86
CA PHE A 306 4.07 14.33 -11.27
C PHE A 306 3.90 15.74 -11.82
N THR A 307 4.99 16.37 -12.25
CA THR A 307 4.99 17.77 -12.70
C THR A 307 5.59 17.86 -14.09
N VAL A 308 4.94 18.56 -15.00
CA VAL A 308 5.43 18.88 -16.35
C VAL A 308 5.70 20.37 -16.42
N LYS A 309 6.89 20.74 -16.91
CA LYS A 309 7.33 22.12 -17.03
C LYS A 309 7.80 22.43 -18.44
N ASP A 310 7.55 23.66 -18.91
CA ASP A 310 8.15 24.16 -20.15
C ASP A 310 9.64 24.50 -19.97
N VAL A 311 10.28 24.92 -21.06
CA VAL A 311 11.67 25.44 -21.06
C VAL A 311 11.89 26.66 -20.16
N GLY A 312 10.83 27.36 -19.76
CA GLY A 312 10.84 28.50 -18.85
C GLY A 312 10.68 28.11 -17.38
N GLU A 313 10.66 26.82 -17.06
CA GLU A 313 10.34 26.26 -15.74
C GLU A 313 8.90 26.52 -15.25
N SER A 314 8.02 26.98 -16.15
CA SER A 314 6.60 27.17 -15.84
C SER A 314 5.92 25.80 -15.78
N VAL A 315 5.22 25.54 -14.68
CA VAL A 315 4.43 24.31 -14.53
C VAL A 315 3.23 24.36 -15.46
N ILE A 316 3.14 23.41 -16.38
CA ILE A 316 2.01 23.25 -17.31
C ILE A 316 0.97 22.29 -16.72
N PHE A 317 1.45 21.20 -16.13
CA PHE A 317 0.61 20.14 -15.58
C PHE A 317 1.19 19.63 -14.28
N GLN A 318 0.32 19.41 -13.28
CA GLN A 318 0.76 18.88 -12.01
C GLN A 318 -0.31 18.00 -11.37
N ILE A 319 0.10 16.79 -10.99
CA ILE A 319 -0.61 15.92 -10.06
C ILE A 319 0.14 15.91 -8.74
N ILE A 320 -0.60 15.99 -7.63
CA ILE A 320 -0.08 15.82 -6.27
C ILE A 320 -0.88 14.78 -5.52
N SER A 321 -0.18 13.97 -4.73
CA SER A 321 -0.78 13.02 -3.80
C SER A 321 -1.11 13.69 -2.48
N THR A 322 -2.30 13.39 -1.98
CA THR A 322 -2.69 13.64 -0.60
C THR A 322 -2.96 12.31 0.07
N ASN A 323 -2.18 12.01 1.11
CA ASN A 323 -2.32 10.76 1.83
C ASN A 323 -3.48 10.86 2.85
N SER A 324 -4.34 9.86 2.85
CA SER A 324 -5.55 9.77 3.68
C SER A 324 -5.30 9.17 5.08
N GLU A 325 -4.07 8.78 5.43
CA GLU A 325 -3.72 8.15 6.72
C GLU A 325 -4.29 8.93 7.91
N TRP A 326 -4.29 10.27 7.85
CA TRP A 326 -4.84 11.13 8.90
C TRP A 326 -6.35 10.90 9.13
N ILE A 327 -7.12 10.55 8.10
CA ILE A 327 -8.56 10.29 8.19
C ILE A 327 -8.80 8.98 8.94
N PHE A 328 -8.00 7.94 8.69
CA PHE A 328 -8.10 6.70 9.45
C PHE A 328 -7.80 6.91 10.94
N TYR A 329 -6.72 7.65 11.26
CA TYR A 329 -6.40 7.97 12.65
C TYR A 329 -7.50 8.82 13.30
N LEU A 330 -8.11 9.75 12.57
CA LEU A 330 -9.25 10.53 13.05
C LEU A 330 -10.45 9.64 13.40
N ILE A 331 -10.83 8.71 12.51
CA ILE A 331 -11.93 7.76 12.75
C ILE A 331 -11.64 6.91 13.99
N LEU A 332 -10.41 6.41 14.14
CA LEU A 332 -10.00 5.61 15.29
C LEU A 332 -10.08 6.41 16.60
N VAL A 333 -9.65 7.67 16.59
CA VAL A 333 -9.79 8.58 17.74
C VAL A 333 -11.26 8.81 18.10
N ILE A 334 -12.12 9.04 17.11
CA ILE A 334 -13.57 9.21 17.32
C ILE A 334 -14.17 7.95 17.95
N LEU A 335 -13.85 6.75 17.44
CA LEU A 335 -14.33 5.49 17.99
C LEU A 335 -13.89 5.28 19.45
N VAL A 336 -12.64 5.58 19.78
CA VAL A 336 -12.11 5.50 21.15
C VAL A 336 -12.82 6.51 22.06
N ALA A 337 -13.02 7.74 21.61
CA ALA A 337 -13.73 8.78 22.37
C ALA A 337 -15.20 8.39 22.63
N CYS A 338 -15.91 7.86 21.62
CA CYS A 338 -17.27 7.35 21.76
C CYS A 338 -17.34 6.18 22.74
N GLY A 339 -16.40 5.23 22.66
CA GLY A 339 -16.31 4.10 23.58
C GLY A 339 -16.10 4.54 25.03
N ALA A 340 -15.16 5.48 25.26
CA ALA A 340 -14.90 6.04 26.58
C ALA A 340 -16.12 6.80 27.14
N GLY A 341 -16.81 7.58 26.29
CA GLY A 341 -18.04 8.29 26.65
C GLY A 341 -19.17 7.33 27.05
N LEU A 342 -19.32 6.22 26.32
CA LEU A 342 -20.33 5.20 26.62
C LEU A 342 -20.05 4.49 27.95
N VAL A 343 -18.78 4.15 28.21
CA VAL A 343 -18.37 3.56 29.50
C VAL A 343 -18.60 4.54 30.66
N ALA A 344 -18.21 5.80 30.50
CA ALA A 344 -18.44 6.84 31.51
C ALA A 344 -19.94 7.03 31.80
N PHE A 345 -20.76 7.08 30.74
CA PHE A 345 -22.22 7.17 30.85
C PHE A 345 -22.81 5.98 31.61
N ILE A 346 -22.38 4.74 31.31
CA ILE A 346 -22.82 3.53 32.02
C ILE A 346 -22.42 3.58 33.50
N VAL A 347 -21.19 4.03 33.82
CA VAL A 347 -20.71 4.13 35.22
C VAL A 347 -21.50 5.19 36.00
N ILE A 348 -21.78 6.34 35.38
CA ILE A 348 -22.54 7.43 36.00
C ILE A 348 -24.00 7.01 36.22
N THR A 349 -24.66 6.42 35.22
CA THR A 349 -26.06 5.98 35.33
C THR A 349 -26.27 4.80 36.28
N ARG A 350 -25.27 3.92 36.44
CA ARG A 350 -25.31 2.82 37.44
C ARG A 350 -24.98 3.26 38.86
N ARG A 351 -24.36 4.43 39.05
CA ARG A 351 -24.27 5.06 40.37
C ARG A 351 -25.61 5.70 40.68
N LYS A 352 -26.52 4.92 41.29
CA LYS A 352 -27.71 5.49 41.96
C LYS A 352 -27.24 6.66 42.85
N PRO A 353 -27.87 7.84 42.80
CA PRO A 353 -27.57 8.89 43.76
C PRO A 353 -27.80 8.30 45.16
N LYS A 354 -26.74 8.29 45.98
CA LYS A 354 -26.87 8.02 47.41
C LYS A 354 -27.78 9.13 47.95
N LYS A 355 -29.04 8.78 48.26
CA LYS A 355 -29.85 9.56 49.19
C LYS A 355 -29.33 9.33 50.59
#